data_AF-A0AA96W4A2-F1
#
_entry.id   AF-A0AA96W4A2-F1
#
_cell.length_a   1.000
_cell.length_b   1.000
_cell.length_c   1.000
_cell.angle_alpha   90.00
_cell.angle_beta   90.00
_cell.angle_gamma   90.00
#
_symmetry.space_group_name_H-M   'P 1'
#
loop_
_entity.id
_entity.type
_entity.pdbx_description
1 polymer ?
#
loop_
_entity_poly.entity_id
_entity_poly.type
_entity_poly.pdbx_seq_one_letter_code
_entity_poly.pdbx_strand_id
1 'polypeptide(L)' 'MTDHLKAPQAVAWGDLAEDFAFTKGQLERSEVDTLAAYVKALGGKLKIVADFGDQSYVLG' A
#
# COMPACT_ATOMS: atom_id res chain seq x y z
N MET A 1 -11.66 -19.23 24.19
CA MET A 1 -10.68 -18.26 23.66
C MET A 1 -10.75 -18.39 22.15
N THR A 2 -11.79 -17.81 21.55
CA THR A 2 -12.07 -17.94 20.12
C THR A 2 -11.08 -17.07 19.36
N ASP A 3 -10.26 -17.74 18.57
CA ASP A 3 -9.37 -17.15 17.57
C ASP A 3 -10.23 -16.36 16.58
N HIS A 4 -10.20 -15.04 16.70
CA HIS A 4 -10.76 -14.13 15.72
C HIS A 4 -9.76 -14.08 14.56
N LEU A 5 -9.85 -15.05 13.66
CA LEU A 5 -9.39 -14.91 12.30
C LEU A 5 -10.09 -13.68 11.72
N LYS A 6 -9.45 -12.51 11.85
CA LYS A 6 -9.88 -11.28 11.21
C LYS A 6 -9.92 -11.60 9.71
N ALA A 7 -11.13 -11.61 9.15
CA ALA A 7 -11.30 -11.50 7.70
C ALA A 7 -10.39 -10.36 7.20
N PRO A 8 -9.86 -10.40 5.96
CA PRO A 8 -9.08 -9.28 5.44
C PRO A 8 -9.99 -8.05 5.41
N GLN A 9 -9.98 -7.24 6.47
CA GLN A 9 -10.71 -5.99 6.48
C GLN A 9 -10.02 -5.10 5.46
N ALA A 10 -10.80 -4.54 4.53
CA ALA A 10 -10.35 -3.41 3.76
C ALA A 10 -9.96 -2.34 4.79
N VAL A 11 -8.67 -2.08 4.94
CA VAL A 11 -8.17 -1.11 5.91
C VAL A 11 -8.43 0.26 5.32
N ALA A 12 -9.05 1.15 6.11
CA ALA A 12 -9.24 2.52 5.68
C ALA A 12 -7.89 3.22 5.60
N TRP A 13 -7.68 4.01 4.56
CA TRP A 13 -6.45 4.79 4.38
C TRP A 13 -6.12 5.69 5.58
N GLY A 14 -7.13 6.14 6.33
CA GLY A 14 -6.95 6.91 7.57
C GLY A 14 -6.28 6.12 8.69
N ASP A 15 -6.57 4.82 8.80
CA ASP A 15 -6.02 3.96 9.87
C ASP A 15 -4.53 3.66 9.64
N LEU A 16 -4.09 3.58 8.37
CA LEU A 16 -2.68 3.37 8.02
C LEU A 16 -1.86 4.67 8.05
N ALA A 17 -2.50 5.82 7.86
CA ALA A 17 -1.80 7.10 7.81
C ALA A 17 -1.26 7.52 9.19
N GLU A 18 -1.95 7.15 10.27
CA GLU A 18 -1.47 7.39 11.64
C GLU A 18 -0.23 6.55 11.98
N ASP A 19 -0.21 5.28 11.57
CA ASP A 19 0.88 4.35 11.94
C ASP A 19 2.15 4.54 11.11
N PHE A 20 2.05 5.08 9.90
CA PHE A 20 3.18 5.15 8.97
C PHE A 20 3.63 6.57 8.59
N ALA A 21 3.04 7.61 9.21
CA ALA A 21 3.42 9.01 8.99
C ALA A 21 3.48 9.43 7.51
N PHE A 22 2.62 8.86 6.66
CA PHE A 22 2.57 9.25 5.25
C PHE A 22 1.94 10.65 5.12
N THR A 23 2.73 11.66 4.75
CA THR A 23 2.20 12.96 4.36
C THR A 23 1.72 12.91 2.90
N LYS A 24 0.55 13.50 2.62
CA LYS A 24 0.05 13.64 1.25
C LYS A 24 1.12 14.31 0.38
N GLY A 25 1.68 13.59 -0.59
CA GLY A 25 2.51 14.16 -1.65
C GLY A 25 4.00 13.79 -1.65
N GLN A 26 4.50 12.98 -0.71
CA GLN A 26 5.90 12.52 -0.72
C GLN A 26 5.98 11.00 -0.56
N LEU A 27 5.65 10.26 -1.62
CA LEU A 27 6.15 8.90 -1.76
C LEU A 27 7.48 9.00 -2.49
N GLU A 28 8.58 8.77 -1.78
CA GLU A 28 9.91 8.87 -2.40
C GLU A 28 10.20 7.63 -3.27
N ARG A 29 11.00 7.84 -4.32
CA ARG A 29 11.44 6.74 -5.20
C ARG A 29 12.10 5.60 -4.41
N SER A 30 12.89 5.95 -3.39
CA SER A 30 13.59 5.01 -2.50
C SER A 30 12.63 4.07 -1.75
N GLU A 31 11.46 4.55 -1.34
CA GLU A 31 10.45 3.76 -0.65
C GLU A 31 9.73 2.81 -1.62
N VAL A 32 9.41 3.29 -2.82
CA VAL A 32 8.84 2.46 -3.90
C VAL A 32 9.78 1.34 -4.29
N ASP A 33 11.07 1.64 -4.44
CA ASP A 33 12.10 0.65 -4.78
C ASP A 33 12.22 -0.42 -3.69
N THR A 34 12.12 -0.01 -2.42
CA THR A 34 12.13 -0.93 -1.28
C THR A 34 10.94 -1.87 -1.31
N LEU A 35 9.72 -1.35 -1.50
CA LEU A 35 8.50 -2.16 -1.60
C LEU A 35 8.57 -3.11 -2.81
N ALA A 36 9.09 -2.65 -3.94
CA ALA A 36 9.27 -3.46 -5.14
C ALA A 36 10.23 -4.64 -4.89
N ALA A 37 11.33 -4.40 -4.17
CA ALA A 37 12.29 -5.44 -3.81
C ALA A 37 11.66 -6.51 -2.90
N TYR A 38 10.88 -6.10 -1.88
CA TYR A 38 10.17 -7.03 -1.00
C TYR A 38 9.15 -7.88 -1.76
N VAL A 39 8.31 -7.25 -2.58
CA VAL A 39 7.29 -7.97 -3.36
C VAL A 39 7.94 -8.96 -4.33
N LYS A 40 9.04 -8.56 -4.98
CA LYS A 40 9.82 -9.45 -5.86
C LYS A 40 10.44 -10.62 -5.11
N ALA A 41 10.96 -10.41 -3.91
CA ALA A 41 11.53 -11.46 -3.07
C ALA A 41 10.47 -12.52 -2.68
N LEU A 42 9.20 -12.11 -2.56
CA LEU A 42 8.07 -13.00 -2.31
C LEU A 42 7.47 -13.62 -3.58
N GLY A 43 8.08 -13.39 -4.76
CA GLY A 43 7.60 -13.88 -6.05
C GLY A 43 6.39 -13.12 -6.62
N GLY A 44 6.06 -11.97 -6.04
CA GLY A 44 4.96 -11.11 -6.47
C GLY A 44 5.37 -10.04 -7.48
N LYS A 45 4.40 -9.20 -7.87
CA LYS A 45 4.60 -7.99 -8.67
C LYS A 45 3.97 -6.81 -7.96
N LEU A 46 4.73 -5.72 -7.81
CA LEU A 46 4.20 -4.49 -7.22
C LEU A 46 3.33 -3.78 -8.26
N LYS A 47 2.12 -3.39 -7.87
CA LYS A 47 1.22 -2.55 -8.66
C LYS A 47 0.87 -1.31 -7.84
N ILE A 48 1.12 -0.12 -8.39
CA ILE A 48 0.74 1.14 -7.75
C ILE A 48 -0.49 1.68 -8.45
N VAL A 49 -1.52 2.01 -7.67
CA VAL A 49 -2.77 2.62 -8.16
C VAL A 49 -2.90 3.98 -7.50
N ALA A 50 -2.83 5.03 -8.31
CA ALA A 50 -3.22 6.37 -7.90
C ALA A 50 -4.66 6.61 -8.37
N ASP A 51 -5.56 6.90 -7.44
CA ASP A 51 -6.97 7.19 -7.70
C ASP A 51 -7.25 8.65 -7.33
N PHE A 52 -7.64 9.44 -8.33
CA PHE A 52 -7.96 10.86 -8.21
C PHE A 52 -9.47 11.12 -8.31
N GLY A 53 -10.30 10.07 -8.32
CA GLY A 53 -11.75 10.12 -8.45
C GLY A 53 -12.23 10.13 -9.90
N ASP A 54 -11.71 11.04 -10.73
CA ASP A 54 -12.02 11.13 -12.16
C ASP A 54 -11.00 10.39 -13.04
N GLN A 55 -9.81 10.12 -12.50
CA GLN A 55 -8.71 9.46 -13.20
C GLN A 55 -8.03 8.42 -12.31
N SER A 56 -7.57 7.33 -12.94
CA SER A 56 -6.72 6.34 -12.30
C SER A 56 -5.47 6.07 -13.12
N TYR A 57 -4.31 5.99 -12.44
CA TYR A 57 -3.03 5.65 -13.04
C TYR A 57 -2.52 4.35 -12.43
N VAL A 58 -2.15 3.41 -13.31
CA VAL A 58 -1.58 2.11 -12.94
C VAL A 58 -0.12 2.07 -13.40
N LEU A 59 0.79 1.85 -12.45
CA LEU A 59 2.20 1.57 -12.71
C LEU A 59 2.49 0.11 -12.31
N GLY A 60 3.06 -0.68 -13.21
CA GLY A 60 3.36 -2.11 -13.01
C GLY A 60 4.17 -2.72 -14.14
#